data_AF-A0A7J3C9T4-F1
#
_entry.id   AF-A0A7J3C9T4-F1
#
_cell.length_a   1.000
_cell.length_b   1.000
_cell.length_c   1.000
_cell.angle_alpha   90.00
_cell.angle_beta   90.00
_cell.angle_gamma   90.00
#
_symmetry.space_group_name_H-M   'P 1'
#
loop_
_entity.id
_entity.type
_entity.pdbx_description
1 polymer ?
#
loop_
_entity_poly.entity_id
_entity_poly.type
_entity_poly.pdbx_seq_one_letter_code
_entity_poly.pdbx_strand_id
1 'polypeptide(L)' 'MQSSLNFRIHAHKFSHTFAVKAIMSGVPLNVLQKWLGHASVFTTSIYTEITGIDTRGFMEQVK' A
#
# COMPACT_ATOMS: atom_id res chain seq x y z
N MET A 1 4.46 -6.28 24.08
CA MET A 1 3.47 -6.11 22.99
C MET A 1 3.75 -6.93 21.72
N GLN A 2 4.85 -7.69 21.60
CA GLN A 2 5.13 -8.53 20.40
C GLN A 2 4.74 -10.02 20.56
N SER A 3 4.24 -10.41 21.74
CA SER A 3 4.11 -11.81 22.19
C SER A 3 3.07 -12.67 21.48
N SER A 4 2.24 -12.09 20.59
CA SER A 4 1.06 -12.76 20.02
C SER A 4 1.09 -12.89 18.48
N LEU A 5 2.16 -12.43 17.82
CA LEU A 5 2.26 -12.43 16.36
C LEU A 5 3.35 -13.42 15.91
N ASN A 6 2.99 -14.36 15.06
CA ASN A 6 3.87 -15.37 14.47
C ASN A 6 4.95 -14.81 13.52
N PHE A 7 5.17 -13.49 13.50
CA PHE A 7 6.16 -12.83 12.65
C PHE A 7 6.82 -11.66 13.38
N ARG A 8 8.07 -11.36 13.00
CA ARG A 8 8.82 -10.21 13.53
C ARG A 8 8.29 -8.90 12.93
N ILE A 9 8.06 -7.90 13.78
CA ILE A 9 7.70 -6.54 13.36
C ILE A 9 8.98 -5.72 13.16
N HIS A 10 9.10 -5.07 12.02
CA HIS A 10 10.14 -4.09 11.70
C HIS A 10 9.46 -2.81 11.20
N ALA A 11 10.16 -1.67 11.26
CA ALA A 11 9.63 -0.38 10.79
C ALA A 11 9.04 -0.46 9.37
N HIS A 12 9.67 -1.23 8.47
CA HIS A 12 9.20 -1.45 7.11
C HIS A 12 7.78 -2.06 7.01
N LYS A 13 7.35 -2.88 7.99
CA LYS A 13 5.97 -3.42 8.03
C LYS A 13 4.94 -2.31 8.17
N PHE A 14 5.24 -1.25 8.93
CA PHE A 14 4.32 -0.11 9.07
C PHE A 14 4.23 0.69 7.78
N SER A 15 5.36 0.96 7.12
CA SER A 15 5.38 1.60 5.79
C SER A 15 4.59 0.78 4.77
N HIS A 16 4.70 -0.54 4.83
CA HIS A 16 3.96 -1.47 3.99
C HIS A 16 2.46 -1.42 4.25
N THR A 17 2.03 -1.54 5.52
CA THR A 17 0.61 -1.44 5.89
C THR A 17 0.01 -0.08 5.54
N PHE A 18 0.76 1.01 5.72
CA PHE A 18 0.34 2.35 5.32
C PHE A 18 0.11 2.44 3.81
N ALA A 19 1.07 1.98 3.00
CA ALA A 19 0.98 2.03 1.55
C ALA A 19 -0.20 1.22 1.00
N VAL A 20 -0.38 -0.01 1.50
CA VAL A 20 -1.52 -0.87 1.13
C VAL A 20 -2.85 -0.21 1.49
N LYS A 21 -2.98 0.35 2.70
CA LYS A 21 -4.22 0.99 3.15
C LYS A 21 -4.54 2.26 2.36
N ALA A 22 -3.52 3.03 1.97
CA ALA A 22 -3.70 4.20 1.11
C ALA A 22 -4.25 3.81 -0.26
N ILE A 23 -3.69 2.77 -0.90
CA ILE A 23 -4.18 2.25 -2.19
C ILE A 23 -5.63 1.75 -2.06
N MET A 24 -5.95 0.99 -1.01
CA MET A 24 -7.32 0.51 -0.76
C MET A 24 -8.33 1.64 -0.50
N SER A 25 -7.85 2.82 -0.09
CA SER A 25 -8.67 4.01 0.11
C SER A 25 -8.78 4.88 -1.15
N GLY A 26 -8.34 4.36 -2.31
CA GLY A 26 -8.41 5.06 -3.60
C GLY A 26 -7.32 6.09 -3.83
N VAL A 27 -6.26 6.13 -3.01
CA VAL A 27 -5.14 7.07 -3.24
C VAL A 27 -4.39 6.65 -4.51
N PRO A 28 -4.23 7.57 -5.48
CA PRO A 28 -3.54 7.24 -6.72
C PRO A 28 -2.03 7.04 -6.46
N LEU A 29 -1.42 6.14 -7.24
CA LEU A 29 -0.06 5.64 -6.99
C LEU A 29 1.00 6.76 -7.02
N ASN A 30 0.81 7.78 -7.84
CA ASN A 30 1.68 8.95 -7.95
C ASN A 30 1.68 9.82 -6.68
N VAL A 31 0.54 9.92 -5.99
CA VAL A 31 0.42 10.65 -4.72
C VAL A 31 1.09 9.84 -3.61
N LEU A 32 0.82 8.53 -3.56
CA LEU A 32 1.44 7.64 -2.59
C LEU A 32 2.97 7.61 -2.75
N GLN A 33 3.48 7.59 -3.98
CA GLN A 33 4.91 7.66 -4.26
C GLN A 33 5.53 8.92 -3.63
N LYS A 34 4.89 10.09 -3.76
CA LYS A 34 5.37 11.34 -3.15
C LYS A 34 5.36 11.29 -1.63
N TRP A 35 4.32 10.71 -1.03
CA TRP A 35 4.24 10.56 0.43
C TRP A 35 5.32 9.64 1.00
N LEU A 36 5.68 8.60 0.25
CA LEU A 36 6.75 7.67 0.63
C LEU A 36 8.15 8.17 0.25
N GLY A 37 8.26 9.26 -0.50
CA GLY A 37 9.55 9.79 -0.96
C GLY A 37 10.27 8.86 -1.94
N HIS A 38 9.54 8.01 -2.65
CA HIS A 38 10.13 7.05 -3.57
C HIS A 38 10.61 7.74 -4.86
N ALA A 39 11.88 7.53 -5.20
CA ALA A 39 12.49 8.04 -6.43
C ALA A 39 11.91 7.39 -7.69
N SER A 40 11.38 6.16 -7.57
CA SER A 40 10.79 5.42 -8.67
C SER A 40 9.38 4.93 -8.33
N VAL A 41 8.47 5.07 -9.28
CA VAL A 41 7.11 4.52 -9.19
C VAL A 41 7.13 2.99 -9.10
N PHE A 42 8.16 2.34 -9.65
CA PHE A 42 8.33 0.89 -9.62
C PHE A 42 8.44 0.34 -8.19
N THR A 43 9.12 1.05 -7.29
CA THR A 43 9.20 0.66 -5.88
C THR A 43 7.83 0.76 -5.18
N THR A 44 6.96 1.63 -5.68
CA THR A 44 5.62 1.84 -5.14
C THR A 44 4.61 0.87 -5.75
N SER A 45 4.79 0.43 -7.01
CA SER A 45 3.87 -0.51 -7.68
C SER A 45 3.81 -1.88 -7.00
N ILE A 46 4.87 -2.29 -6.29
CA ILE A 46 4.88 -3.52 -5.49
C ILE A 46 3.70 -3.57 -4.50
N TYR A 47 3.26 -2.41 -3.97
CA TYR A 47 2.10 -2.37 -3.07
C TYR A 47 0.76 -2.59 -3.77
N THR A 48 0.69 -2.39 -5.09
CA THR A 48 -0.54 -2.62 -5.86
C THR A 48 -0.77 -4.10 -6.15
N GLU A 49 0.30 -4.88 -6.38
CA GLU A 49 0.23 -6.33 -6.66
C GLU A 49 -0.38 -7.11 -5.49
N ILE A 50 -0.16 -6.65 -4.26
CA ILE A 50 -0.59 -7.32 -3.02
C ILE A 50 -2.08 -7.15 -2.79
N THR A 51 -2.65 -6.06 -3.29
CA THR A 51 -4.05 -5.75 -3.02
C THR A 51 -5.00 -6.70 -3.74
N GLY A 52 -4.54 -7.39 -4.80
CA GLY A 52 -5.37 -8.32 -5.58
C GLY A 52 -6.72 -7.72 -5.98
N ILE A 53 -6.80 -6.38 -6.04
CA ILE A 53 -8.05 -5.65 -6.18
C ILE A 53 -8.61 -6.03 -7.54
N ASP A 54 -9.73 -6.75 -7.53
CA ASP A 54 -10.61 -6.86 -8.67
C ASP A 54 -10.89 -5.43 -9.12
N THR A 55 -10.46 -5.10 -10.34
CA THR A 55 -10.45 -3.72 -10.86
C THR A 55 -11.81 -3.05 -10.79
N ARG A 56 -12.91 -3.82 -10.63
CA ARG A 56 -14.26 -3.30 -10.38
C ARG A 56 -14.37 -2.45 -9.12
N GLY A 57 -13.84 -2.90 -7.99
CA GLY A 57 -13.99 -2.18 -6.71
C GLY A 57 -13.30 -0.81 -6.74
N PHE A 58 -12.18 -0.71 -7.45
CA PHE A 58 -11.51 0.56 -7.71
C PHE A 58 -12.30 1.44 -8.68
N MET A 59 -12.84 0.86 -9.77
CA MET A 59 -13.65 1.60 -10.74
C MET A 59 -14.95 2.17 -10.15
N GLU A 60 -15.53 1.52 -9.14
CA GLU A 60 -16.72 2.05 -8.45
C GLU A 60 -16.43 3.29 -7.61
N GLN A 61 -15.21 3.43 -7.06
CA GLN A 61 -14.82 4.60 -6.26
C GLN A 61 -14.40 5.81 -7.09
N VAL A 62 -14.05 5.61 -8.35
CA VAL A 62 -13.61 6.66 -9.28
C VAL A 62 -14.79 7.28 -10.04
N LYS A 63 -15.98 6.69 -9.92
CA LYS A 63 -17.23 7.20 -10.51
C LYS A 63 -17.87 8.27 -9.64
#